data_AF-A0AA46WBF4-F1
#
_entry.id   AF-A0AA46WBF4-F1
#
_cell.length_a   1.000
_cell.length_b   1.000
_cell.length_c   1.000
_cell.angle_alpha   90.00
_cell.angle_beta   90.00
_cell.angle_gamma   90.00
#
_symmetry.space_group_name_H-M   'P 1'
#
loop_
_entity.id
_entity.type
_entity.pdbx_description
1 polymer ?
#
loop_
_entity_poly.entity_id
_entity_poly.type
_entity_poly.pdbx_seq_one_letter_code
_entity_poly.pdbx_strand_id
1 'polypeptide(L)'
;MIVISDSNIIFSCFYTPNGVIASILKNKKNKLQFIAPSFLLEEVKEHLPEIMKDNLLTKRKANVLLKEFTQNITFYELKDIKKQNREKASKIAKNIDPDDYLFIALHFEKGHKIWTCDNILSKRLKEMGYDICISTQELKTNIYKKVSPLPKDSQNKK
;
A
#
# COMPACT_ATOMS: atom_id res chain seq x y z
N MET A 1 11.56 0.00 -6.60
CA MET A 1 10.40 0.90 -6.73
C MET A 1 9.91 1.18 -5.33
N ILE A 2 9.57 2.43 -5.03
CA ILE A 2 8.98 2.82 -3.75
C ILE A 2 7.48 3.01 -3.98
N VAL A 3 6.66 2.53 -3.06
CA VAL A 3 5.20 2.69 -3.07
C VAL A 3 4.69 3.10 -1.70
N ILE A 4 3.61 3.87 -1.69
CA ILE A 4 2.90 4.24 -0.46
C ILE A 4 1.91 3.11 -0.15
N SER A 5 2.06 2.44 0.99
CA SER A 5 1.08 1.44 1.43
C SER A 5 -0.12 2.15 2.06
N ASP A 6 -1.31 1.79 1.61
CA ASP A 6 -2.59 2.15 2.23
C ASP A 6 -2.93 1.19 3.39
N SER A 7 -3.74 1.62 4.36
CA SER A 7 -4.31 0.78 5.43
C SER A 7 -5.11 -0.40 4.89
N ASN A 8 -5.81 -0.22 3.77
CA ASN A 8 -6.53 -1.29 3.08
C ASN A 8 -5.66 -2.50 2.72
N ILE A 9 -4.36 -2.29 2.48
CA ILE A 9 -3.39 -3.36 2.24
C ILE A 9 -3.17 -4.17 3.53
N ILE A 10 -3.09 -3.52 4.68
CA ILE A 10 -2.92 -4.18 5.97
C ILE A 10 -4.20 -4.91 6.38
N PHE A 11 -5.37 -4.30 6.19
CA PHE A 11 -6.66 -4.98 6.38
C PHE A 11 -6.74 -6.26 5.56
N SER A 12 -6.39 -6.18 4.27
CA SER A 12 -6.36 -7.34 3.38
C SER A 12 -5.41 -8.45 3.88
N CYS A 13 -4.29 -8.08 4.51
CA CYS A 13 -3.36 -9.04 5.12
C CYS A 13 -3.94 -9.73 6.35
N PHE A 14 -4.77 -9.06 7.15
CA PHE A 14 -5.44 -9.72 8.28
C PHE A 14 -6.43 -10.79 7.82
N TYR A 15 -7.21 -10.50 6.77
CA TYR A 15 -8.15 -11.48 6.19
C TYR A 15 -7.44 -12.59 5.41
N THR A 16 -6.29 -12.29 4.79
CA THR A 16 -5.49 -13.28 4.06
C THR A 16 -3.99 -13.25 4.44
N PRO A 17 -3.60 -13.74 5.64
CA PRO A 17 -2.21 -13.61 6.16
C PRO A 17 -1.12 -14.31 5.33
N ASN A 18 -1.52 -15.32 4.57
CA ASN A 18 -0.66 -16.08 3.64
C ASN A 18 -0.98 -15.75 2.17
N GLY A 19 -1.79 -14.73 1.94
CA GLY A 19 -2.20 -14.29 0.62
C GLY A 19 -1.08 -13.57 -0.13
N VAL A 20 -1.42 -13.19 -1.36
CA VAL A 20 -0.53 -12.47 -2.27
C VAL A 20 -0.02 -11.15 -1.67
N ILE A 21 -0.93 -10.36 -1.09
CA ILE A 21 -0.61 -9.02 -0.55
C ILE A 21 0.36 -9.15 0.63
N ALA A 22 0.04 -10.03 1.59
CA ALA A 22 0.92 -10.33 2.72
C ALA A 22 2.29 -10.84 2.25
N SER A 23 2.33 -11.69 1.23
CA SER A 23 3.59 -12.19 0.66
C SER A 23 4.44 -11.07 0.05
N ILE A 24 3.81 -10.10 -0.63
CA ILE A 24 4.51 -8.93 -1.21
C ILE A 24 5.11 -8.04 -0.11
N LEU A 25 4.34 -7.71 0.93
CA LEU A 25 4.78 -6.86 2.04
C LEU A 25 5.92 -7.49 2.85
N LYS A 26 5.85 -8.80 3.09
CA LYS A 26 6.82 -9.52 3.93
C LYS A 26 8.13 -9.83 3.22
N ASN A 27 8.14 -9.89 1.89
CA ASN A 27 9.28 -10.34 1.13
C ASN A 27 10.38 -9.27 1.03
N LYS A 28 11.38 -9.38 1.92
CA LYS A 28 12.58 -8.52 1.96
C LYS A 28 13.49 -8.65 0.74
N LYS A 29 13.34 -9.70 -0.08
CA LYS A 29 14.13 -9.90 -1.30
C LYS A 29 13.54 -9.14 -2.50
N ASN A 30 12.33 -8.59 -2.36
CA ASN A 30 11.73 -7.78 -3.41
C ASN A 30 12.45 -6.43 -3.52
N LYS A 31 12.61 -5.92 -4.75
CA LYS A 31 13.10 -4.55 -5.02
C LYS A 31 12.07 -3.45 -4.68
N LEU A 32 11.06 -3.80 -3.87
CA LEU A 32 10.00 -2.89 -3.43
C LEU A 32 10.36 -2.34 -2.04
N GLN A 33 10.17 -1.04 -1.88
CA GLN A 33 10.25 -0.37 -0.60
C GLN A 33 8.88 0.23 -0.31
N PHE A 34 8.42 0.09 0.92
CA PHE A 34 7.11 0.55 1.34
C PHE A 34 7.27 1.74 2.27
N ILE A 35 6.50 2.79 2.01
CA ILE A 35 6.36 3.94 2.89
C ILE A 35 4.89 4.13 3.25
N ALA A 36 4.57 4.78 4.36
CA ALA A 36 3.19 5.14 4.70
C ALA A 36 3.15 6.33 5.68
N PRO A 37 2.06 7.09 5.75
CA PRO A 37 1.83 7.95 6.90
C PRO A 37 1.68 7.10 8.17
N SER A 38 2.14 7.60 9.33
CA SER A 38 1.97 6.93 10.63
C SER A 38 0.49 6.69 10.98
N PHE A 39 -0.40 7.52 10.43
CA PHE A 39 -1.86 7.37 10.44
C PHE A 39 -2.34 5.96 10.05
N LEU A 40 -1.65 5.25 9.15
CA LEU A 40 -1.99 3.87 8.81
C LEU A 40 -2.06 2.97 10.05
N LEU A 41 -1.16 3.16 11.02
CA LEU A 41 -1.18 2.40 12.27
C LEU A 41 -2.33 2.79 13.20
N GLU A 42 -2.78 4.04 13.14
CA GLU A 42 -3.91 4.55 13.92
C GLU A 42 -5.20 3.92 13.40
N GLU A 43 -5.43 4.03 12.10
CA GLU A 43 -6.59 3.47 11.42
C GLU A 43 -6.68 1.94 11.59
N VAL A 44 -5.53 1.25 11.48
CA VAL A 44 -5.50 -0.21 11.69
C VAL A 44 -5.82 -0.59 13.13
N LYS A 45 -5.37 0.19 14.12
CA LYS A 45 -5.68 -0.08 15.54
C LYS A 45 -7.14 0.19 15.86
N GLU A 46 -7.74 1.20 15.25
CA GLU A 46 -9.15 1.55 15.42
C GLU A 46 -10.07 0.42 14.93
N HIS A 47 -9.76 -0.15 13.76
CA HIS A 47 -10.53 -1.26 13.17
C HIS A 47 -10.12 -2.65 13.68
N LEU A 48 -9.03 -2.76 14.46
CA LEU A 48 -8.51 -4.04 14.93
C LEU A 48 -9.53 -4.88 15.72
N PRO A 49 -10.38 -4.31 16.60
CA PRO A 49 -11.39 -5.10 17.34
C PRO A 49 -12.38 -5.81 16.43
N GLU A 50 -12.82 -5.17 15.35
CA GLU A 50 -13.75 -5.75 14.37
C GLU A 50 -13.06 -6.86 13.56
N ILE A 51 -11.87 -6.57 13.03
CA ILE A 51 -11.05 -7.56 12.32
C ILE A 51 -10.77 -8.80 13.18
N MET A 52 -10.49 -8.59 14.47
CA MET A 52 -10.27 -9.67 15.42
C MET A 52 -11.52 -10.54 15.63
N LYS A 53 -12.70 -9.92 15.68
CA LYS A 53 -13.98 -10.61 15.81
C LYS A 53 -14.25 -11.48 14.58
N ASP A 54 -14.06 -10.93 13.39
CA ASP A 54 -14.36 -11.61 12.13
C ASP A 54 -13.43 -12.80 11.85
N ASN A 55 -12.18 -12.71 12.30
CA ASN A 55 -11.16 -13.73 12.07
C ASN A 55 -10.85 -14.59 13.31
N LEU A 56 -11.64 -14.44 14.38
CA LEU A 56 -11.47 -15.15 15.67
C LEU A 56 -10.03 -15.04 16.21
N LEU A 57 -9.42 -13.86 16.08
CA LEU A 57 -8.05 -13.61 16.50
C LEU A 57 -8.00 -13.14 17.95
N THR A 58 -7.05 -13.70 18.72
CA THR A 58 -6.69 -13.13 20.01
C THR A 58 -5.91 -11.84 19.83
N LYS A 59 -6.00 -10.93 20.80
CA LYS A 59 -5.22 -9.67 20.80
C LYS A 59 -3.72 -9.90 20.63
N ARG A 60 -3.20 -10.96 21.26
CA ARG A 60 -1.79 -11.36 21.13
C ARG A 60 -1.44 -11.72 19.69
N LYS A 61 -2.26 -12.56 19.03
CA LYS A 61 -2.03 -12.96 17.63
C LYS A 61 -2.17 -11.78 16.68
N ALA A 62 -3.18 -10.92 16.89
CA ALA A 62 -3.38 -9.71 16.10
C ALA A 62 -2.17 -8.76 16.15
N ASN A 63 -1.61 -8.52 17.34
CA ASN A 63 -0.41 -7.70 17.50
C ASN A 63 0.83 -8.29 16.81
N VAL A 64 1.00 -9.62 16.84
CA VAL A 64 2.09 -10.30 16.14
C VAL A 64 1.95 -10.11 14.63
N LEU A 65 0.75 -10.32 14.08
CA LEU A 65 0.47 -10.13 12.66
C LEU A 65 0.66 -8.67 12.24
N LEU A 66 0.18 -7.70 13.04
CA LEU A 66 0.37 -6.28 12.76
C LEU A 66 1.85 -5.93 12.64
N LYS A 67 2.67 -6.39 13.59
CA LYS A 67 4.12 -6.19 13.55
C LYS A 67 4.73 -6.84 12.31
N GLU A 68 4.31 -8.05 11.95
CA GLU A 68 4.80 -8.76 10.77
C GLU A 68 4.47 -8.04 9.46
N PHE A 69 3.26 -7.50 9.33
CA PHE A 69 2.80 -6.79 8.12
C PHE A 69 3.42 -5.40 7.97
N THR A 70 3.80 -4.76 9.09
CA THR A 70 4.32 -3.38 9.10
C THR A 70 5.84 -3.28 9.23
N GLN A 71 6.54 -4.38 9.54
CA GLN A 71 8.00 -4.37 9.81
C GLN A 71 8.88 -3.79 8.69
N ASN A 72 8.41 -3.80 7.44
CA ASN A 72 9.17 -3.33 6.28
C ASN A 72 8.67 -1.97 5.75
N ILE A 73 7.76 -1.31 6.48
CA ILE A 73 7.18 -0.02 6.10
C ILE A 73 7.97 1.10 6.80
N THR A 74 8.43 2.08 6.04
CA THR A 74 9.00 3.31 6.59
C THR A 74 7.87 4.32 6.80
N PHE A 75 7.67 4.71 8.06
CA PHE A 75 6.59 5.63 8.43
C PHE A 75 7.01 7.09 8.39
N TYR A 76 6.09 7.95 7.97
CA TYR A 76 6.21 9.40 7.98
C TYR A 76 5.14 9.99 8.90
N GLU A 77 5.56 10.84 9.83
CA GLU A 77 4.67 11.53 10.74
C GLU A 77 3.98 12.72 10.07
N LEU A 78 2.88 13.20 10.65
CA LEU A 78 2.14 14.37 10.15
C LEU A 78 3.05 15.60 9.93
N LYS A 79 4.03 15.79 10.83
CA LYS A 79 5.01 16.88 10.79
C LYS A 79 6.00 16.76 9.61
N ASP A 80 6.19 15.56 9.07
CA ASP A 80 7.09 15.30 7.95
C ASP A 80 6.45 15.64 6.59
N ILE A 81 5.14 15.91 6.59
CA ILE A 81 4.36 16.27 5.39
C ILE A 81 4.02 17.75 5.43
N LYS A 82 4.43 18.49 4.40
CA LYS A 82 4.23 19.94 4.34
C LYS A 82 2.76 20.30 4.46
N LYS A 83 2.46 21.35 5.23
CA LYS A 83 1.09 21.86 5.45
C LYS A 83 0.34 22.09 4.14
N GLN A 84 0.98 22.70 3.14
CA GLN A 84 0.39 22.92 1.81
C GLN A 84 -0.05 21.62 1.11
N ASN A 85 0.73 20.53 1.25
CA ASN A 85 0.41 19.24 0.66
C ASN A 85 -0.77 18.59 1.39
N ARG A 86 -0.81 18.70 2.72
CA ARG A 86 -1.93 18.24 3.56
C ARG A 86 -3.23 18.97 3.24
N GLU A 87 -3.18 20.29 3.13
CA GLU A 87 -4.34 21.12 2.79
C GLU A 87 -4.87 20.82 1.39
N LYS A 88 -3.97 20.67 0.40
CA LYS A 88 -4.34 20.28 -0.96
C LYS A 88 -5.00 18.89 -0.97
N ALA A 89 -4.38 17.92 -0.29
CA ALA A 89 -4.90 16.57 -0.22
C ALA A 89 -6.26 16.51 0.49
N SER A 90 -6.44 17.22 1.59
CA SER A 90 -7.71 17.29 2.33
C SER A 90 -8.85 17.83 1.46
N LYS A 91 -8.59 18.85 0.62
CA LYS A 91 -9.58 19.37 -0.34
C LYS A 91 -10.00 18.34 -1.38
N ILE A 92 -9.07 17.48 -1.83
CA ILE A 92 -9.34 16.42 -2.80
C ILE A 92 -10.13 15.29 -2.12
N ALA A 93 -9.64 14.82 -0.97
CA ALA A 93 -10.17 13.69 -0.24
C ALA A 93 -11.60 13.93 0.28
N LYS A 94 -11.95 15.18 0.60
CA LYS A 94 -13.29 15.56 1.06
C LYS A 94 -14.45 15.08 0.17
N ASN A 95 -14.22 14.93 -1.13
CA ASN A 95 -15.24 14.47 -2.08
C ASN A 95 -15.15 12.96 -2.41
N ILE A 96 -14.26 12.23 -1.73
CA ILE A 96 -14.01 10.80 -1.94
C ILE A 96 -14.17 10.09 -0.58
N ASP A 97 -13.12 10.15 0.24
CA ASP A 97 -13.05 9.71 1.62
C ASP A 97 -12.14 10.72 2.37
N PRO A 98 -12.67 11.49 3.33
CA PRO A 98 -11.88 12.46 4.09
C PRO A 98 -10.65 11.87 4.81
N ASP A 99 -10.69 10.60 5.20
CA ASP A 99 -9.64 9.97 6.01
C ASP A 99 -8.41 9.57 5.16
N ASP A 100 -8.60 9.39 3.85
CA ASP A 100 -7.54 9.06 2.90
C ASP A 100 -6.54 10.21 2.62
N TYR A 101 -6.82 11.41 3.13
CA TYR A 101 -6.07 12.60 2.77
C TYR A 101 -4.57 12.50 3.09
N LEU A 102 -4.16 11.74 4.12
CA LEU A 102 -2.74 11.60 4.48
C LEU A 102 -1.96 10.73 3.49
N PHE A 103 -2.59 9.74 2.86
CA PHE A 103 -1.97 8.95 1.81
C PHE A 103 -1.78 9.80 0.54
N ILE A 104 -2.81 10.59 0.18
CA ILE A 104 -2.76 11.55 -0.93
C ILE A 104 -1.70 12.65 -0.64
N ALA A 105 -1.62 13.14 0.59
CA ALA A 105 -0.64 14.14 0.98
C ALA A 105 0.80 13.60 0.89
N LEU A 106 1.01 12.36 1.31
CA LEU A 106 2.32 11.71 1.19
C LEU A 106 2.69 11.47 -0.28
N HIS A 107 1.72 11.19 -1.14
CA HIS A 107 1.94 11.17 -2.59
C HIS A 107 2.44 12.52 -3.10
N PHE A 108 1.81 13.64 -2.70
CA PHE A 108 2.30 14.97 -3.10
C PHE A 108 3.68 15.32 -2.51
N GLU A 109 4.04 14.75 -1.36
CA GLU A 109 5.35 14.98 -0.73
C GLU A 109 6.47 14.17 -1.39
N LYS A 110 6.21 12.90 -1.77
CA LYS A 110 7.25 11.96 -2.22
C LYS A 110 7.16 11.56 -3.69
N GLY A 111 6.03 11.80 -4.35
CA GLY A 111 5.78 11.47 -5.75
C GLY A 111 5.61 9.98 -6.05
N HIS A 112 5.44 9.13 -5.03
CA HIS A 112 5.26 7.68 -5.21
C HIS A 112 3.78 7.31 -5.33
N LYS A 113 3.47 6.25 -6.09
CA LYS A 113 2.08 5.77 -6.23
C LYS A 113 1.59 5.12 -4.94
N ILE A 114 0.29 5.27 -4.67
CA ILE A 114 -0.43 4.66 -3.56
C ILE A 114 -0.85 3.26 -3.96
N TRP A 115 -0.31 2.25 -3.27
CA TRP A 115 -0.77 0.88 -3.41
C TRP A 115 -1.99 0.68 -2.51
N THR A 116 -3.13 0.52 -3.15
CA THR A 116 -4.43 0.33 -2.49
C THR A 116 -5.21 -0.80 -3.18
N CYS A 117 -6.16 -1.37 -2.45
CA CYS A 117 -7.18 -2.27 -2.98
C CYS A 117 -8.55 -1.59 -3.09
N ASP A 118 -8.65 -0.32 -2.73
CA ASP A 118 -9.85 0.47 -2.91
C ASP A 118 -9.99 0.97 -4.36
N ASN A 119 -10.92 0.34 -5.07
CA ASN A 119 -11.26 0.69 -6.44
C ASN A 119 -12.06 1.99 -6.54
N ILE A 120 -12.83 2.35 -5.51
CA ILE A 120 -13.59 3.60 -5.47
C ILE A 120 -12.61 4.76 -5.34
N LEU A 121 -11.70 4.73 -4.37
CA LEU A 121 -10.63 5.73 -4.20
C LEU A 121 -9.85 5.92 -5.50
N SER A 122 -9.35 4.81 -6.06
CA SER A 122 -8.54 4.82 -7.29
C SER A 122 -9.29 5.41 -8.48
N LYS A 123 -10.57 5.04 -8.66
CA LYS A 123 -11.40 5.54 -9.76
C LYS A 123 -11.71 7.03 -9.60
N ARG A 124 -12.14 7.45 -8.41
CA ARG A 124 -12.49 8.85 -8.13
C ARG A 124 -11.29 9.79 -8.28
N LEU A 125 -10.13 9.40 -7.75
CA LEU A 125 -8.89 10.16 -7.96
C LEU A 125 -8.56 10.30 -9.44
N LYS A 126 -8.70 9.22 -10.22
CA LYS A 126 -8.44 9.23 -11.66
C LYS A 126 -9.43 10.11 -12.43
N GLU A 127 -10.73 10.08 -12.08
CA GLU A 127 -11.76 10.99 -12.63
C GLU A 127 -11.43 12.46 -12.37
N MET A 128 -10.78 12.76 -11.24
CA MET A 128 -10.29 14.10 -10.89
C MET A 128 -8.93 14.45 -11.53
N GLY A 129 -8.38 13.57 -12.38
CA GLY A 129 -7.10 13.79 -13.07
C GLY A 129 -5.86 13.32 -12.30
N TYR A 130 -6.02 12.57 -11.20
CA TYR A 130 -4.94 12.05 -10.38
C TYR A 130 -4.74 10.53 -10.59
N ASP A 131 -3.91 10.14 -11.56
CA ASP A 131 -3.48 8.72 -11.74
C ASP A 131 -2.37 8.33 -10.75
N ILE A 132 -2.70 8.39 -9.46
CA ILE A 132 -1.72 8.28 -8.37
C ILE A 132 -1.77 6.94 -7.64
N CYS A 133 -2.73 6.07 -7.95
CA CYS A 133 -2.85 4.73 -7.38
C CYS A 133 -2.17 3.66 -8.25
N ILE A 134 -1.83 2.54 -7.63
CA ILE A 134 -1.34 1.32 -8.29
C ILE A 134 -2.01 0.10 -7.67
N SER A 135 -2.50 -0.81 -8.51
CA SER A 135 -3.11 -2.06 -8.08
C SER A 135 -2.06 -3.13 -7.76
N THR A 136 -2.46 -4.17 -7.01
CA THR A 136 -1.59 -5.34 -6.75
C THR A 136 -1.15 -6.05 -8.05
N GLN A 137 -2.00 -6.06 -9.08
CA GLN A 137 -1.67 -6.68 -10.38
C GLN A 137 -0.59 -5.89 -11.13
N GLU A 138 -0.72 -4.57 -11.17
CA GLU A 138 0.30 -3.69 -11.75
C GLU A 138 1.61 -3.75 -10.96
N LEU A 139 1.53 -3.78 -9.63
CA LEU A 139 2.70 -3.90 -8.76
C LEU A 139 3.48 -5.20 -9.06
N LYS A 140 2.78 -6.34 -9.18
CA LYS A 140 3.39 -7.62 -9.59
C LYS A 140 4.10 -7.50 -10.93
N THR A 141 3.45 -6.92 -11.92
CA THR A 141 4.01 -6.75 -13.26
C THR A 141 5.35 -5.98 -13.21
N ASN A 142 5.47 -4.99 -12.32
CA ASN A 142 6.72 -4.25 -12.11
C ASN A 142 7.81 -5.06 -11.38
N ILE A 143 7.44 -6.04 -10.56
CA ILE A 143 8.39 -6.98 -9.94
C ILE A 143 8.94 -7.94 -11.01
N TYR A 144 8.09 -8.45 -11.90
CA TYR A 144 8.46 -9.49 -12.89
C TYR A 144 9.07 -8.95 -14.20
N LYS A 145 8.71 -7.73 -14.66
CA LYS A 145 9.21 -7.15 -15.93
C LYS A 145 10.73 -6.89 -15.98
N LYS A 146 11.48 -7.05 -14.89
CA LYS A 146 12.96 -6.97 -14.89
C LYS A 146 13.66 -8.33 -14.88
N VAL A 147 12.91 -9.43 -14.91
CA VAL A 147 13.44 -10.76 -15.24
C VAL A 147 13.00 -11.06 -16.67
N SER A 148 13.69 -10.49 -17.66
CA SER A 148 13.48 -10.92 -19.04
C SER A 148 13.83 -12.41 -19.15
N PRO A 149 13.04 -13.22 -19.87
CA PRO A 149 13.42 -14.59 -20.16
C PRO A 149 14.73 -14.59 -20.97
N LEU A 150 15.61 -15.56 -20.70
CA LEU A 150 16.82 -15.81 -21.47
C LEU A 150 16.51 -15.78 -22.97
N PRO A 151 17.40 -15.22 -23.82
CA PRO A 151 17.25 -15.31 -25.26
C PRO A 151 17.11 -16.80 -25.63
N LYS A 152 16.12 -17.12 -26.46
CA LYS A 152 16.13 -18.39 -27.18
C LYS A 152 17.32 -18.31 -28.14
N ASP A 153 18.45 -18.88 -27.75
CA ASP A 153 19.52 -19.16 -28.67
C ASP A 153 18.97 -20.06 -29.78
N SER A 154 18.70 -19.44 -30.92
CA SER A 154 19.33 -19.78 -32.20
C SER A 154 19.97 -21.18 -32.22
N GLN A 155 19.18 -22.24 -32.28
CA GLN A 155 19.67 -23.49 -32.87
C GLN A 155 19.75 -23.27 -34.38
N ASN A 156 20.86 -22.63 -34.75
CA ASN A 156 21.36 -22.51 -36.09
C ASN A 156 21.88 -23.90 -36.50
N LYS A 157 21.38 -24.37 -37.65
CA LYS A 157 22.11 -25.09 -38.70
C LYS A 157 23.28 -25.98 -38.25
N LYS A 158 23.11 -27.28 -38.44
CA LYS A 158 24.00 -28.09 -39.30
C LYS A 158 23.17 -29.12 -40.05
#